data_AF-A0AAP2CHG3-F1
#
_entry.id   AF-A0AAP2CHG3-F1
#
_cell.length_a   1.000
_cell.length_b   1.000
_cell.length_c   1.000
_cell.angle_alpha   90.00
_cell.angle_beta   90.00
_cell.angle_gamma   90.00
#
_symmetry.space_group_name_H-M   'P 1'
#
loop_
_entity.id
_entity.type
_entity.pdbx_description
1 polymer ?
#
loop_
_entity_poly.entity_id
_entity_poly.type
_entity_poly.pdbx_seq_one_letter_code
_entity_poly.pdbx_strand_id
1 'polypeptide(L)'
;MGINRREALKSMVLMMGGTMIGANVILTGCAPEDRIEGLDFSESEIAFMDEIAETIIPATDTPGAKEAGVGSFMTVMVRETYNKEQQETFINGLNDIKKNFKSEVGVEFMDASHEQRLNFLNALNEELRSGNNESGPKYISMLKDLTVLGYFTSEIGATQALRYVETPGRYDGCMDYKKGDKAFAL
;
A
#
# COMPACT_ATOMS: atom_id res chain seq x y z
N MET A 1 5.74 -48.83 -36.88
CA MET A 1 6.62 -48.71 -35.70
C MET A 1 5.71 -48.52 -34.49
N GLY A 2 5.51 -49.54 -33.67
CA GLY A 2 4.56 -49.49 -32.56
C GLY A 2 5.15 -48.77 -31.36
N ILE A 3 4.44 -47.76 -30.84
CA ILE A 3 4.85 -47.06 -29.61
C ILE A 3 4.87 -48.06 -28.45
N ASN A 4 5.99 -48.14 -27.74
CA ASN A 4 6.11 -49.00 -26.57
C ASN A 4 5.36 -48.35 -25.38
N ARG A 5 4.73 -49.14 -24.51
CA ARG A 5 3.95 -48.65 -23.35
C ARG A 5 4.71 -47.62 -22.50
N ARG A 6 6.03 -47.80 -22.36
CA ARG A 6 6.91 -46.87 -21.63
C ARG A 6 7.05 -45.51 -22.34
N GLU A 7 7.07 -45.50 -23.67
CA GLU A 7 7.13 -44.27 -24.46
C GLU A 7 5.79 -43.55 -24.46
N ALA A 8 4.68 -44.28 -24.55
CA ALA A 8 3.33 -43.69 -24.42
C ALA A 8 3.15 -43.00 -23.06
N LEU A 9 3.59 -43.63 -21.97
CA LEU A 9 3.50 -43.05 -20.62
C LEU A 9 4.43 -41.84 -20.45
N LYS A 10 5.65 -41.87 -21.01
CA LYS A 10 6.55 -40.70 -20.99
C LYS A 10 5.97 -39.52 -21.75
N SER A 11 5.40 -39.76 -22.93
CA SER A 11 4.77 -38.71 -23.74
C SER A 11 3.51 -38.14 -23.09
N MET A 12 2.71 -38.98 -22.41
CA MET A 12 1.51 -38.55 -21.68
C MET A 12 1.87 -37.71 -20.45
N VAL A 13 2.91 -38.07 -19.70
CA VAL A 13 3.43 -37.26 -18.58
C VAL A 13 4.02 -35.93 -19.07
N LEU A 14 4.68 -35.91 -20.23
CA LEU A 14 5.17 -34.68 -20.84
C LEU A 14 4.02 -33.75 -21.26
N MET A 15 2.95 -34.31 -21.84
CA MET A 15 1.77 -33.54 -22.28
C MET A 15 0.87 -33.08 -21.13
N MET A 16 0.74 -33.85 -20.05
CA MET A 16 -0.12 -33.51 -18.91
C MET A 16 0.62 -32.81 -17.76
N GLY A 17 1.93 -33.02 -17.61
CA GLY A 17 2.71 -32.54 -16.47
C GLY A 17 3.77 -31.48 -16.79
N GLY A 18 4.04 -31.19 -18.06
CA GLY A 18 5.03 -30.18 -18.47
C GLY A 18 4.61 -28.72 -18.22
N THR A 19 3.34 -28.46 -17.95
CA THR A 19 2.80 -27.10 -17.75
C THR A 19 2.81 -26.64 -16.29
N MET A 20 2.94 -27.54 -15.31
CA MET A 20 2.84 -27.16 -13.90
C MET A 20 4.10 -26.50 -13.33
N ILE A 21 5.28 -26.73 -13.92
CA ILE A 21 6.53 -26.09 -13.45
C ILE A 21 6.56 -24.58 -13.82
N GLY A 22 5.73 -24.14 -14.78
CA GLY A 22 5.59 -22.73 -15.18
C GLY A 22 4.39 -21.99 -14.59
N ALA A 23 3.51 -22.66 -13.83
CA ALA A 23 2.28 -22.03 -13.32
C ALA A 23 2.58 -20.85 -12.37
N ASN A 24 3.64 -20.96 -11.56
CA ASN A 24 4.07 -19.83 -10.73
C ASN A 24 4.54 -18.63 -11.57
N VAL A 25 5.21 -18.86 -12.71
CA VAL A 25 5.68 -17.79 -13.61
C VAL A 25 4.50 -17.08 -14.30
N ILE A 26 3.43 -17.82 -14.61
CA ILE A 26 2.20 -17.25 -15.19
C ILE A 26 1.40 -16.46 -14.15
N LEU A 27 1.52 -16.81 -12.86
CA LEU A 27 0.80 -16.17 -11.75
C LEU A 27 1.60 -15.03 -11.06
N THR A 28 2.90 -14.88 -11.33
CA THR A 28 3.73 -13.78 -10.80
C THR A 28 3.60 -12.46 -11.58
N GLY A 29 2.55 -12.27 -12.39
CA GLY A 29 2.41 -11.14 -13.30
C GLY A 29 2.48 -9.73 -12.67
N CYS A 30 2.46 -9.61 -11.34
CA CYS A 30 2.52 -8.33 -10.63
C CYS A 30 3.79 -8.14 -9.76
N ALA A 31 4.68 -9.13 -9.66
CA ALA A 31 5.89 -9.01 -8.85
C ALA A 31 7.06 -8.53 -9.73
N PRO A 32 7.70 -7.38 -9.43
CA PRO A 32 8.84 -6.89 -10.19
C PRO A 32 10.04 -7.84 -10.06
N GLU A 33 10.72 -8.10 -11.18
CA GLU A 33 11.89 -8.99 -11.23
C GLU A 33 13.10 -8.42 -10.47
N ASP A 34 13.24 -7.09 -10.44
CA ASP A 34 14.29 -6.37 -9.72
C ASP A 34 13.74 -5.78 -8.41
N ARG A 35 14.00 -6.46 -7.29
CA ARG A 35 13.60 -6.09 -5.93
C ARG A 35 14.69 -6.46 -4.92
N ILE A 36 14.69 -5.80 -3.77
CA ILE A 36 15.56 -6.15 -2.65
C ILE A 36 15.13 -7.52 -2.10
N GLU A 37 16.02 -8.51 -2.20
CA GLU A 37 15.77 -9.83 -1.62
C GLU A 37 15.74 -9.76 -0.09
N GLY A 38 14.71 -10.37 0.52
CA GLY A 38 14.59 -10.42 1.98
C GLY A 38 14.26 -9.07 2.63
N LEU A 39 13.72 -8.10 1.88
CA LEU A 39 13.22 -6.87 2.47
C LEU A 39 12.14 -7.18 3.52
N ASP A 40 12.39 -6.74 4.74
CA ASP A 40 11.47 -6.87 5.87
C ASP A 40 11.50 -5.59 6.70
N PHE A 41 10.40 -5.35 7.41
CA PHE A 41 10.22 -4.17 8.25
C PHE A 41 10.00 -4.60 9.69
N SER A 42 10.73 -3.99 10.60
CA SER A 42 10.58 -4.22 12.04
C SER A 42 9.24 -3.73 12.57
N GLU A 43 8.81 -4.23 13.73
CA GLU A 43 7.58 -3.77 14.40
C GLU A 43 7.59 -2.25 14.66
N SER A 44 8.76 -1.67 14.94
CA SER A 44 8.89 -0.22 15.15
C SER A 44 8.77 0.58 13.85
N GLU A 45 9.18 0.03 12.71
CA GLU A 45 8.95 0.63 11.40
C GLU A 45 7.48 0.55 11.00
N ILE A 46 6.81 -0.58 11.29
CA ILE A 46 5.37 -0.72 11.09
C ILE A 46 4.61 0.30 11.93
N ALA A 47 4.91 0.41 13.22
CA ALA A 47 4.29 1.40 14.10
C ALA A 47 4.54 2.85 13.64
N PHE A 48 5.71 3.11 13.07
CA PHE A 48 6.03 4.42 12.49
C PHE A 48 5.19 4.71 11.24
N MET A 49 5.03 3.73 10.35
CA MET A 49 4.15 3.85 9.18
C MET A 49 2.68 4.02 9.58
N ASP A 50 2.23 3.30 10.61
CA ASP A 50 0.90 3.50 11.19
C ASP A 50 0.70 4.92 11.73
N GLU A 51 1.71 5.50 12.38
CA GLU A 51 1.61 6.88 12.89
C GLU A 51 1.57 7.93 11.77
N ILE A 52 2.31 7.69 10.68
CA ILE A 52 2.22 8.52 9.47
C ILE A 52 0.81 8.40 8.87
N ALA A 53 0.32 7.18 8.69
CA ALA A 53 -0.98 6.92 8.11
C ALA A 53 -2.11 7.52 8.96
N GLU A 54 -2.05 7.38 10.28
CA GLU A 54 -2.98 7.98 11.25
C GLU A 54 -2.95 9.51 11.19
N THR A 55 -1.80 10.12 10.90
CA THR A 55 -1.73 11.57 10.72
C THR A 55 -2.49 12.02 9.46
N ILE A 56 -2.51 11.19 8.41
CA ILE A 56 -3.20 11.49 7.14
C ILE A 56 -4.71 11.19 7.24
N ILE A 57 -5.09 10.06 7.84
CA ILE A 57 -6.47 9.66 8.10
C ILE A 57 -6.61 9.33 9.60
N PRO A 58 -6.83 10.35 10.45
CA PRO A 58 -6.96 10.15 11.89
C PRO A 58 -8.33 9.57 12.25
N ALA A 59 -8.39 8.92 13.41
CA ALA A 59 -9.64 8.53 14.03
C ALA A 59 -10.55 9.75 14.27
N THR A 60 -11.81 9.63 13.87
CA THR A 60 -12.86 10.63 14.07
C THR A 60 -14.13 9.94 14.56
N ASP A 61 -15.23 10.01 13.81
CA ASP A 61 -16.44 9.21 14.05
C ASP A 61 -16.27 7.74 13.60
N THR A 62 -15.17 7.45 12.89
CA THR A 62 -14.75 6.12 12.47
C THR A 62 -13.31 5.86 12.91
N PRO A 63 -12.90 4.59 13.13
CA PRO A 63 -11.52 4.24 13.44
C PRO A 63 -10.53 4.77 12.40
N GLY A 64 -9.33 5.14 12.85
CA GLY A 64 -8.28 5.74 12.00
C GLY A 64 -7.49 4.72 11.16
N ALA A 65 -6.53 5.22 10.38
CA ALA A 65 -5.68 4.37 9.54
C ALA A 65 -4.77 3.40 10.32
N LYS A 66 -4.34 3.78 11.53
CA LYS A 66 -3.59 2.86 12.41
C LYS A 66 -4.46 1.70 12.87
N GLU A 67 -5.71 1.97 13.23
CA GLU A 67 -6.66 0.91 13.61
C GLU A 67 -7.00 0.00 12.43
N ALA A 68 -6.93 0.52 11.20
CA ALA A 68 -7.06 -0.26 9.96
C ALA A 68 -5.80 -1.06 9.59
N GLY A 69 -4.72 -1.00 10.37
CA GLY A 69 -3.49 -1.76 10.13
C GLY A 69 -2.73 -1.34 8.87
N VAL A 70 -2.83 -0.05 8.50
CA VAL A 70 -2.26 0.47 7.26
C VAL A 70 -0.74 0.33 7.20
N GLY A 71 -0.03 0.42 8.32
CA GLY A 71 1.41 0.19 8.38
C GLY A 71 1.79 -1.23 7.96
N SER A 72 1.06 -2.25 8.43
CA SER A 72 1.25 -3.64 7.98
C SER A 72 0.87 -3.82 6.52
N PHE A 73 -0.16 -3.12 6.03
CA PHE A 73 -0.49 -3.13 4.60
C PHE A 73 0.64 -2.56 3.74
N MET A 74 1.26 -1.45 4.17
CA MET A 74 2.38 -0.82 3.46
C MET A 74 3.57 -1.79 3.29
N THR A 75 3.91 -2.58 4.31
CA THR A 75 5.03 -3.53 4.21
C THR A 75 4.81 -4.55 3.09
N VAL A 76 3.60 -5.11 3.01
CA VAL A 76 3.24 -6.08 1.97
C VAL A 76 3.29 -5.43 0.60
N MET A 77 2.71 -4.24 0.45
CA MET A 77 2.71 -3.54 -0.85
C MET A 77 4.11 -3.19 -1.32
N VAL A 78 4.96 -2.64 -0.46
CA VAL A 78 6.33 -2.25 -0.80
C VAL A 78 7.19 -3.49 -1.09
N ARG A 79 7.02 -4.57 -0.33
CA ARG A 79 7.80 -5.80 -0.53
C ARG A 79 7.41 -6.53 -1.83
N GLU A 80 6.12 -6.63 -2.10
CA GLU A 80 5.62 -7.51 -3.17
C GLU A 80 5.44 -6.79 -4.52
N THR A 81 5.18 -5.47 -4.52
CA THR A 81 4.74 -4.76 -5.73
C THR A 81 5.70 -3.67 -6.22
N TYR A 82 6.67 -3.25 -5.40
CA TYR A 82 7.62 -2.19 -5.78
C TYR A 82 8.92 -2.78 -6.28
N ASN A 83 9.49 -2.14 -7.30
CA ASN A 83 10.83 -2.46 -7.77
C ASN A 83 11.89 -1.92 -6.79
N LYS A 84 13.14 -2.29 -7.00
CA LYS A 84 14.26 -1.91 -6.15
C LYS A 84 14.39 -0.39 -5.94
N GLU A 85 14.31 0.39 -7.01
CA GLU A 85 14.41 1.87 -6.94
C GLU A 85 13.29 2.47 -6.07
N GLN A 86 12.06 1.98 -6.22
CA GLN A 86 10.91 2.40 -5.43
C GLN A 86 11.06 1.97 -3.97
N GLN A 87 11.54 0.75 -3.70
CA GLN A 87 11.82 0.27 -2.35
C GLN A 87 12.86 1.15 -1.65
N GLU A 88 13.97 1.45 -2.33
CA GLU A 88 15.01 2.34 -1.82
C GLU A 88 14.46 3.75 -1.58
N THR A 89 13.67 4.29 -2.50
CA THR A 89 13.00 5.60 -2.35
C THR A 89 12.10 5.64 -1.12
N PHE A 90 11.32 4.58 -0.90
CA PHE A 90 10.41 4.48 0.24
C PHE A 90 11.17 4.39 1.57
N ILE A 91 12.17 3.50 1.66
CA ILE A 91 12.98 3.28 2.86
C ILE A 91 13.77 4.56 3.20
N ASN A 92 14.40 5.19 2.22
CA ASN A 92 15.11 6.45 2.40
C ASN A 92 14.14 7.55 2.85
N GLY A 93 12.94 7.60 2.27
CA GLY A 93 11.89 8.52 2.69
C GLY A 93 11.49 8.37 4.17
N LEU A 94 11.31 7.13 4.66
CA LEU A 94 11.03 6.90 6.09
C LEU A 94 12.17 7.42 6.98
N ASN A 95 13.42 7.21 6.57
CA ASN A 95 14.59 7.69 7.31
C ASN A 95 14.72 9.23 7.26
N ASP A 96 14.45 9.83 6.11
CA ASP A 96 14.45 11.28 5.91
C ASP A 96 13.39 11.95 6.79
N ILE A 97 12.18 11.40 6.87
CA ILE A 97 11.13 11.90 7.77
C ILE A 97 11.63 11.86 9.22
N LYS A 98 12.15 10.72 9.70
CA LYS A 98 12.65 10.61 11.08
C LYS A 98 13.72 11.66 11.39
N LYS A 99 14.69 11.83 10.48
CA LYS A 99 15.80 12.75 10.64
C LYS A 99 15.37 14.22 10.57
N ASN A 100 14.67 14.59 9.52
CA ASN A 100 14.31 15.98 9.24
C ASN A 100 13.24 16.47 10.22
N PHE A 101 12.27 15.63 10.57
CA PHE A 101 11.27 15.96 11.58
C PHE A 101 11.93 16.31 12.92
N LYS A 102 12.86 15.46 13.39
CA LYS A 102 13.60 15.74 14.63
C LYS A 102 14.43 17.03 14.53
N SER A 103 15.03 17.28 13.38
CA SER A 103 15.84 18.49 13.14
C SER A 103 15.01 19.77 13.13
N GLU A 104 13.79 19.73 12.58
CA GLU A 104 12.93 20.91 12.39
C GLU A 104 12.01 21.17 13.59
N VAL A 105 11.46 20.10 14.18
CA VAL A 105 10.47 20.19 15.26
C VAL A 105 11.12 20.02 16.64
N GLY A 106 12.28 19.37 16.72
CA GLY A 106 13.05 19.19 17.96
C GLY A 106 12.61 18.02 18.85
N VAL A 107 11.60 17.24 18.43
CA VAL A 107 11.13 16.03 19.11
C VAL A 107 11.09 14.85 18.13
N GLU A 108 11.07 13.62 18.64
CA GLU A 108 10.87 12.45 17.80
C GLU A 108 9.46 12.46 17.20
N PHE A 109 9.30 11.95 15.97
CA PHE A 109 8.01 11.90 15.29
C PHE A 109 6.96 11.17 16.13
N MET A 110 7.34 10.05 16.76
CA MET A 110 6.45 9.23 17.58
C MET A 110 5.98 9.94 18.86
N ASP A 111 6.73 10.92 19.35
CA ASP A 111 6.41 11.67 20.57
C ASP A 111 5.70 13.00 20.28
N ALA A 112 5.62 13.39 19.00
CA ALA A 112 5.02 14.65 18.59
C ALA A 112 3.49 14.63 18.65
N SER A 113 2.90 15.82 18.79
CA SER A 113 1.45 15.99 18.61
C SER A 113 1.03 15.76 17.15
N HIS A 114 -0.26 15.41 16.95
CA HIS A 114 -0.83 15.28 15.62
C HIS A 114 -0.64 16.55 14.78
N GLU A 115 -0.83 17.73 15.35
CA GLU A 115 -0.66 19.01 14.65
C GLU A 115 0.77 19.22 14.14
N GLN A 116 1.78 18.87 14.95
CA GLN A 116 3.19 18.95 14.54
C GLN A 116 3.49 18.01 13.36
N ARG A 117 3.01 16.76 13.43
CA ARG A 117 3.17 15.79 12.35
C ARG A 117 2.47 16.26 11.08
N LEU A 118 1.23 16.72 11.20
CA LEU A 118 0.40 17.18 10.09
C LEU A 118 1.05 18.37 9.38
N ASN A 119 1.52 19.37 10.13
CA ASN A 119 2.19 20.55 9.56
C ASN A 119 3.46 20.16 8.80
N PHE A 120 4.27 19.26 9.35
CA PHE A 120 5.47 18.77 8.69
C PHE A 120 5.16 17.98 7.39
N LEU A 121 4.22 17.03 7.44
CA LEU A 121 3.84 16.24 6.27
C LEU A 121 3.21 17.11 5.17
N ASN A 122 2.43 18.13 5.55
CA ASN A 122 1.91 19.11 4.60
C ASN A 122 3.01 19.93 3.95
N ALA A 123 4.03 20.36 4.71
CA ALA A 123 5.18 21.08 4.16
C ALA A 123 5.91 20.24 3.10
N LEU A 124 6.17 18.94 3.38
CA LEU A 124 6.74 18.02 2.40
C LEU A 124 5.88 17.86 1.14
N ASN A 125 4.56 17.76 1.31
CA ASN A 125 3.64 17.63 0.18
C ASN A 125 3.56 18.93 -0.65
N GLU A 126 3.68 20.11 -0.04
CA GLU A 126 3.78 21.39 -0.77
C GLU A 126 5.14 21.55 -1.47
N GLU A 127 6.24 21.09 -0.86
CA GLU A 127 7.54 21.02 -1.52
C GLU A 127 7.49 20.15 -2.77
N LEU A 128 6.87 18.95 -2.68
CA LEU A 128 6.67 18.08 -3.84
C LEU A 128 5.85 18.76 -4.95
N ARG A 129 4.80 19.53 -4.59
CA ARG A 129 3.94 20.23 -5.55
C ARG A 129 4.61 21.43 -6.22
N SER A 130 5.50 22.11 -5.51
CA SER A 130 6.13 23.36 -5.96
C SER A 130 7.44 23.14 -6.71
N GLY A 131 8.12 22.01 -6.51
CA GLY A 131 9.37 21.67 -7.18
C GLY A 131 9.20 21.16 -8.61
N ASN A 132 10.26 21.26 -9.42
CA ASN A 132 10.38 20.43 -10.62
C ASN A 132 10.56 18.98 -10.16
N ASN A 133 9.68 18.08 -10.64
CA ASN A 133 9.46 16.67 -10.25
C ASN A 133 10.68 15.76 -10.00
N GLU A 134 11.92 16.21 -10.24
CA GLU A 134 13.12 15.38 -10.18
C GLU A 134 13.76 15.29 -8.79
N SER A 135 13.70 16.34 -7.94
CA SER A 135 14.37 16.33 -6.61
C SER A 135 13.44 16.49 -5.40
N GLY A 136 12.12 16.56 -5.59
CA GLY A 136 11.16 16.67 -4.50
C GLY A 136 11.03 15.37 -3.68
N PRO A 137 10.43 15.42 -2.48
CA PRO A 137 10.27 14.26 -1.59
C PRO A 137 9.23 13.26 -2.12
N LYS A 138 9.53 12.54 -3.22
CA LYS A 138 8.59 11.63 -3.92
C LYS A 138 7.92 10.59 -3.00
N TYR A 139 8.62 10.18 -1.94
CA TYR A 139 8.12 9.26 -0.92
C TYR A 139 6.84 9.76 -0.23
N ILE A 140 6.58 11.07 -0.16
CA ILE A 140 5.35 11.61 0.47
C ILE A 140 4.10 11.23 -0.34
N SER A 141 4.20 11.19 -1.67
CA SER A 141 3.09 10.70 -2.52
C SER A 141 2.89 9.21 -2.30
N MET A 142 3.97 8.42 -2.27
CA MET A 142 3.90 6.97 -2.05
C MET A 142 3.21 6.63 -0.72
N LEU A 143 3.61 7.30 0.37
CA LEU A 143 3.00 7.14 1.69
C LEU A 143 1.51 7.51 1.69
N LYS A 144 1.15 8.63 1.06
CA LYS A 144 -0.24 9.07 0.95
C LYS A 144 -1.08 8.10 0.13
N ASP A 145 -0.58 7.67 -1.02
CA ASP A 145 -1.29 6.77 -1.93
C ASP A 145 -1.51 5.41 -1.27
N LEU A 146 -0.48 4.86 -0.61
CA LEU A 146 -0.61 3.63 0.16
C LEU A 146 -1.53 3.80 1.38
N THR A 147 -1.56 4.97 2.02
CA THR A 147 -2.48 5.24 3.14
C THR A 147 -3.92 5.20 2.69
N VAL A 148 -4.24 5.94 1.62
CA VAL A 148 -5.61 5.98 1.06
C VAL A 148 -6.02 4.60 0.57
N LEU A 149 -5.14 3.92 -0.17
CA LEU A 149 -5.42 2.58 -0.69
C LEU A 149 -5.63 1.57 0.45
N GLY A 150 -4.71 1.52 1.41
CA GLY A 150 -4.79 0.58 2.54
C GLY A 150 -6.02 0.82 3.41
N TYR A 151 -6.33 2.08 3.69
CA TYR A 151 -7.50 2.41 4.50
C TYR A 151 -8.81 2.03 3.79
N PHE A 152 -9.03 2.47 2.54
CA PHE A 152 -10.31 2.23 1.85
C PHE A 152 -10.48 0.81 1.28
N THR A 153 -9.43 -0.02 1.32
CA THR A 153 -9.53 -1.47 1.04
C THR A 153 -9.62 -2.31 2.32
N SER A 154 -9.50 -1.70 3.50
CA SER A 154 -9.72 -2.37 4.78
C SER A 154 -11.22 -2.55 5.09
N GLU A 155 -11.55 -3.48 5.99
CA GLU A 155 -12.91 -3.64 6.50
C GLU A 155 -13.43 -2.35 7.16
N ILE A 156 -12.59 -1.66 7.95
CA ILE A 156 -12.93 -0.39 8.59
C ILE A 156 -13.28 0.67 7.55
N GLY A 157 -12.43 0.86 6.53
CA GLY A 157 -12.67 1.83 5.48
C GLY A 157 -13.91 1.51 4.66
N ALA A 158 -14.08 0.25 4.25
CA ALA A 158 -15.19 -0.17 3.40
C ALA A 158 -16.55 -0.16 4.11
N THR A 159 -16.61 -0.60 5.37
CA THR A 159 -17.88 -0.83 6.08
C THR A 159 -18.27 0.30 7.04
N GLN A 160 -17.28 1.03 7.58
CA GLN A 160 -17.53 2.08 8.57
C GLN A 160 -17.32 3.47 7.99
N ALA A 161 -16.23 3.71 7.24
CA ALA A 161 -15.98 5.01 6.60
C ALA A 161 -16.83 5.20 5.33
N LEU A 162 -17.06 4.13 4.58
CA LEU A 162 -17.90 4.09 3.38
C LEU A 162 -19.24 3.37 3.65
N ARG A 163 -20.12 3.39 2.65
CA ARG A 163 -21.38 2.64 2.62
C ARG A 163 -21.16 1.36 1.84
N TYR A 164 -20.85 0.27 2.55
CA TYR A 164 -20.71 -1.03 1.93
C TYR A 164 -22.03 -1.54 1.35
N VAL A 165 -22.01 -1.96 0.09
CA VAL A 165 -23.13 -2.59 -0.60
C VAL A 165 -22.63 -3.92 -1.15
N GLU A 166 -22.93 -5.02 -0.45
CA GLU A 166 -22.45 -6.37 -0.78
C GLU A 166 -22.81 -6.80 -2.21
N THR A 167 -23.96 -6.36 -2.71
CA THR A 167 -24.40 -6.68 -4.08
C THR A 167 -24.85 -5.39 -4.76
N PRO A 168 -23.97 -4.71 -5.52
CA PRO A 168 -24.36 -3.54 -6.29
C PRO A 168 -25.44 -3.95 -7.30
N GLY A 169 -26.65 -3.44 -7.09
CA GLY A 169 -27.78 -3.64 -7.99
C GLY A 169 -27.64 -2.79 -9.25
N ARG A 170 -28.78 -2.29 -9.76
CA ARG A 170 -28.77 -1.38 -10.91
C ARG A 170 -28.10 -0.05 -10.54
N TYR A 171 -27.25 0.46 -11.42
CA TYR A 171 -26.73 1.83 -11.31
C TYR A 171 -27.87 2.85 -11.33
N ASP A 172 -27.91 3.73 -10.34
CA ASP A 172 -28.84 4.86 -10.26
C ASP A 172 -28.06 6.18 -10.22
N GLY A 173 -27.97 6.85 -11.36
CA GLY A 173 -27.25 8.11 -11.50
C GLY A 173 -27.98 9.31 -10.88
N CYS A 174 -29.26 9.17 -10.51
CA CYS A 174 -30.08 10.24 -9.94
C CYS A 174 -30.50 9.90 -8.50
N MET A 175 -29.62 9.23 -7.75
CA MET A 175 -29.86 8.94 -6.33
C MET A 175 -29.89 10.23 -5.50
N ASP A 176 -30.83 10.31 -4.56
CA ASP A 176 -30.90 11.42 -3.62
C ASP A 176 -29.60 11.52 -2.80
N TYR A 177 -28.89 12.64 -2.93
CA TYR A 177 -27.72 12.96 -2.12
C TYR A 177 -28.10 13.94 -1.02
N LYS A 178 -27.81 13.59 0.23
CA LYS A 178 -27.85 14.53 1.35
C LYS A 178 -26.43 14.95 1.70
N LYS A 179 -26.23 16.24 1.99
CA LYS A 179 -24.92 16.74 2.44
C LYS A 179 -24.48 15.95 3.68
N GLY A 180 -23.28 15.36 3.61
CA GLY A 180 -22.74 14.48 4.65
C GLY A 180 -22.94 12.98 4.38
N ASP A 181 -23.60 12.62 3.28
CA ASP A 181 -23.68 11.23 2.85
C ASP A 181 -22.29 10.68 2.50
N LYS A 182 -21.95 9.55 3.13
CA LYS A 182 -20.72 8.78 2.86
C LYS A 182 -20.75 8.21 1.44
N ALA A 183 -19.58 8.11 0.81
CA ALA A 183 -19.43 7.44 -0.48
C ALA A 183 -19.69 5.93 -0.36
N PHE A 184 -20.02 5.29 -1.48
CA PHE A 184 -20.28 3.85 -1.53
C PHE A 184 -18.98 3.05 -1.66
N ALA A 185 -18.95 1.90 -1.00
CA ALA A 185 -18.03 0.81 -1.29
C ALA A 185 -18.86 -0.29 -1.99
N LEU A 186 -18.56 -0.53 -3.27
CA LEU A 186 -19.27 -1.46 -4.15
C LEU A 186 -18.46 -2.74 -4.40
#